data_AF-A0A934DRZ2-F1
#
_entry.id   AF-A0A934DRZ2-F1
#
_cell.length_a   1.000
_cell.length_b   1.000
_cell.length_c   1.000
_cell.angle_alpha   90.00
_cell.angle_beta   90.00
_cell.angle_gamma   90.00
#
_symmetry.space_group_name_H-M   'P 1'
#
loop_
_entity.id
_entity.type
_entity.pdbx_description
1 polymer ?
#
loop_
_entity_poly.entity_id
_entity_poly.type
_entity_poly.pdbx_seq_one_letter_code
_entity_poly.pdbx_strand_id
1 'polypeptide(L)'
;MREIIDQVARVPRTCTWELTLRCNLRCGHCGSRAGIARPGEMPRDAMLRGVRELAALGCERITLSGGEPTLSPHWQAIAAEGARLGVRMNMITNSVGASKELVRQACDVGLANLGVSVDGLRDEHDRVRGLPGLFDRVMELIDQCAVDKMPVGAITTITRGNLRELEAIHDQLVGRVFGWQLQIGAAMGSLLDNVSEQIRPEDLLEVIPAIARLIDKKRIDIRVADNVGYYGPFEKTIRHARTSPTRHWIGCYAGCRHIGIESDGGVKGCLSLQASHATEGNLMRESLGDIWRRERAFAYNRAFSLSDLGGFCRTCEYAAVCRGGCLSMRVCEGGRENPFCYHRVATLASQAKGRRKWHYVPMAIAPAAVLASMGLGCDGSQHEAANFYGIACPGPGCYQHKDASMDQDAAEAPPIMDVALYGEFTPQDAYGVPPYDAPPDSPDAAAPDADANDPDVNEEESAVDPDAMPETGSWYGMDAPDES
;
A
#
# COMPACT_ATOMS: atom_id res chain seq x y z
N MET A 1 -7.01 5.26 20.66
CA MET A 1 -6.06 5.71 19.61
C MET A 1 -6.03 7.22 19.40
N ARG A 2 -7.16 7.95 19.38
CA ARG A 2 -7.11 9.43 19.48
C ARG A 2 -6.40 9.84 20.78
N GLU A 3 -6.78 9.21 21.90
CA GLU A 3 -6.03 9.30 23.16
C GLU A 3 -4.57 8.87 23.01
N ILE A 4 -4.25 7.76 22.34
CA ILE A 4 -2.84 7.31 22.14
C ILE A 4 -2.04 8.30 21.27
N ILE A 5 -2.59 8.86 20.21
CA ILE A 5 -1.94 9.85 19.32
C ILE A 5 -1.88 11.22 19.96
N ASP A 6 -2.84 11.55 20.83
CA ASP A 6 -2.85 12.80 21.60
C ASP A 6 -1.96 12.70 22.86
N GLN A 7 -1.75 11.50 23.41
CA GLN A 7 -0.81 11.18 24.49
C GLN A 7 0.63 11.03 23.98
N VAL A 8 0.81 10.60 22.74
CA VAL A 8 2.10 10.60 22.06
C VAL A 8 2.37 12.01 21.52
N ALA A 9 3.45 12.64 21.98
CA ALA A 9 3.88 13.93 21.43
C ALA A 9 3.89 13.88 19.88
N ARG A 10 3.15 14.80 19.24
CA ARG A 10 3.07 14.94 17.78
C ARG A 10 4.41 15.48 17.27
N VAL A 11 5.36 14.57 17.09
CA VAL A 11 6.73 14.82 16.62
C VAL A 11 6.88 14.17 15.24
N PRO A 12 7.33 14.90 14.21
CA PRO A 12 7.58 14.33 12.89
C PRO A 12 8.87 13.50 12.93
N ARG A 13 8.82 12.35 13.61
CA ARG A 13 9.95 11.44 13.82
C ARG A 13 10.62 11.11 12.49
N THR A 14 9.87 10.99 11.40
CA THR A 14 10.48 10.78 10.08
C THR A 14 9.90 11.58 8.94
N CYS A 15 10.79 11.86 7.98
CA CYS A 15 10.50 12.56 6.76
C CYS A 15 10.88 11.74 5.51
N THR A 16 9.99 11.71 4.53
CA THR A 16 10.40 11.40 3.14
C THR A 16 10.42 12.70 2.37
N TRP A 17 11.54 12.99 1.71
CA TRP A 17 11.76 14.27 1.04
C TRP A 17 12.04 14.06 -0.45
N GLU A 18 11.14 14.54 -1.31
CA GLU A 18 11.33 14.64 -2.76
C GLU A 18 12.26 15.83 -3.06
N LEU A 19 13.53 15.60 -3.40
CA LEU A 19 14.48 16.68 -3.68
C LEU A 19 14.27 17.33 -5.05
N THR A 20 13.72 16.58 -5.99
CA THR A 20 13.38 17.00 -7.36
C THR A 20 12.32 16.06 -7.90
N LEU A 21 11.52 16.49 -8.88
CA LEU A 21 10.65 15.60 -9.65
C LEU A 21 11.34 15.10 -10.95
N ARG A 22 12.53 15.62 -11.25
CA ARG A 22 13.33 15.19 -12.40
C ARG A 22 13.77 13.73 -12.21
N CYS A 23 13.60 12.93 -13.26
CA CYS A 23 14.02 11.54 -13.27
C CYS A 23 14.56 11.16 -14.66
N ASN A 24 15.60 10.35 -14.66
CA ASN A 24 16.23 9.76 -15.86
C ASN A 24 15.61 8.41 -16.26
N LEU A 25 14.53 7.99 -15.59
CA LEU A 25 13.70 6.83 -15.97
C LEU A 25 12.25 7.24 -16.25
N ARG A 26 11.48 6.31 -16.84
CA ARG A 26 10.03 6.44 -17.09
C ARG A 26 9.30 5.15 -16.70
N CYS A 27 9.46 4.73 -15.44
CA CYS A 27 8.95 3.45 -14.97
C CYS A 27 7.42 3.34 -15.14
N GLY A 28 6.95 2.17 -15.59
CA GLY A 28 5.53 1.88 -15.80
C GLY A 28 4.71 1.92 -14.52
N HIS A 29 5.32 1.63 -13.36
CA HIS A 29 4.66 1.69 -12.04
C HIS A 29 4.89 3.01 -11.28
N CYS A 30 5.51 4.03 -11.88
CA CYS A 30 5.92 5.23 -11.15
C CYS A 30 4.72 6.01 -10.59
N GLY A 31 4.56 6.03 -9.26
CA GLY A 31 3.44 6.72 -8.61
C GLY A 31 3.44 8.25 -8.78
N SER A 32 4.61 8.86 -8.98
CA SER A 32 4.75 10.31 -9.18
C SER A 32 4.78 10.73 -10.65
N ARG A 33 4.79 9.77 -11.60
CA ARG A 33 5.06 10.04 -13.03
C ARG A 33 6.28 10.95 -13.21
N ALA A 34 7.35 10.64 -12.47
CA ALA A 34 8.52 11.50 -12.42
C ALA A 34 9.21 11.60 -13.79
N GLY A 35 9.89 12.73 -14.02
CA GLY A 35 10.66 12.91 -15.23
C GLY A 35 11.18 14.32 -15.45
N ILE A 36 10.29 15.31 -15.39
CA ILE A 36 10.64 16.72 -15.51
C ILE A 36 10.66 17.32 -14.11
N ALA A 37 11.62 18.21 -13.85
CA ALA A 37 11.69 18.97 -12.62
C ALA A 37 10.37 19.74 -12.39
N ARG A 38 9.97 19.86 -11.13
CA ARG A 38 8.77 20.62 -10.79
C ARG A 38 9.02 22.12 -11.04
N PRO A 39 8.01 22.90 -11.50
CA PRO A 39 8.16 24.34 -11.55
C PRO A 39 8.42 24.92 -10.16
N GLY A 40 9.48 25.71 -10.01
CA GLY A 40 9.80 26.35 -8.73
C GLY A 40 10.33 25.40 -7.66
N GLU A 41 11.11 24.38 -8.04
CA GLU A 41 11.84 23.55 -7.07
C GLU A 41 12.64 24.41 -6.08
N MET A 42 12.68 23.94 -4.83
CA MET A 42 13.27 24.69 -3.73
C MET A 42 14.74 25.03 -3.99
N PRO A 43 15.17 26.28 -3.71
CA PRO A 43 16.58 26.61 -3.71
C PRO A 43 17.29 25.93 -2.55
N ARG A 44 18.60 25.71 -2.69
CA ARG A 44 19.48 25.10 -1.68
C ARG A 44 19.25 25.63 -0.26
N ASP A 45 19.16 26.95 -0.10
CA ASP A 45 19.03 27.57 1.22
C ASP A 45 17.69 27.23 1.89
N ALA A 46 16.61 27.11 1.12
CA ALA A 46 15.31 26.67 1.65
C ALA A 46 15.36 25.20 2.09
N MET A 47 15.99 24.33 1.30
CA MET A 47 16.20 22.93 1.67
C MET A 47 17.03 22.80 2.96
N LEU A 48 18.15 23.53 3.07
CA LEU A 48 18.98 23.52 4.28
C LEU A 48 18.25 24.05 5.52
N ARG A 49 17.41 25.09 5.37
CA ARG A 49 16.54 25.52 6.47
C ARG A 49 15.56 24.43 6.87
N GLY A 50 14.92 23.76 5.91
CA GLY A 50 13.98 22.67 6.22
C GLY A 50 14.62 21.50 6.96
N VAL A 51 15.86 21.13 6.64
CA VAL A 51 16.60 20.11 7.41
C VAL A 51 16.79 20.55 8.86
N ARG A 52 17.20 21.80 9.09
CA ARG A 52 17.35 22.35 10.45
C ARG A 52 16.02 22.40 11.21
N GLU A 53 14.95 22.79 10.53
CA GLU A 53 13.61 22.84 11.13
C GLU A 53 13.08 21.43 11.46
N LEU A 54 13.30 20.44 10.59
CA LEU A 54 12.99 19.03 10.88
C LEU A 54 13.76 18.54 12.11
N ALA A 55 15.08 18.75 12.16
CA ALA A 55 15.89 18.36 13.30
C ALA A 55 15.41 19.04 14.59
N ALA A 56 15.12 20.34 14.55
CA ALA A 56 14.59 21.09 15.70
C ALA A 56 13.20 20.62 16.15
N LEU A 57 12.39 20.06 15.23
CA LEU A 57 11.11 19.44 15.55
C LEU A 57 11.23 18.03 16.14
N GLY A 58 12.43 17.46 16.21
CA GLY A 58 12.68 16.10 16.71
C GLY A 58 12.60 15.02 15.63
N CYS A 59 12.84 15.38 14.37
CA CYS A 59 12.97 14.41 13.29
C CYS A 59 14.23 13.58 13.50
N GLU A 60 14.06 12.26 13.55
CA GLU A 60 15.12 11.28 13.75
C GLU A 60 15.68 10.80 12.42
N ARG A 61 14.88 10.82 11.35
CA ARG A 61 15.29 10.28 10.06
C ARG A 61 14.68 11.00 8.86
N ILE A 62 15.52 11.29 7.88
CA ILE A 62 15.10 11.84 6.59
C ILE A 62 15.55 10.89 5.48
N THR A 63 14.59 10.44 4.68
CA THR A 63 14.83 9.64 3.48
C THR A 63 14.75 10.52 2.25
N LEU A 64 15.90 10.77 1.63
CA LEU A 64 16.04 11.50 0.37
C LEU A 64 15.50 10.64 -0.77
N SER A 65 14.61 11.22 -1.54
CA SER A 65 13.90 10.60 -2.65
C SER A 65 13.62 11.67 -3.71
N GLY A 66 12.65 11.39 -4.57
CA GLY A 66 12.08 12.31 -5.52
C GLY A 66 12.71 12.17 -6.88
N GLY A 67 11.86 12.03 -7.91
CA GLY A 67 12.26 11.56 -9.22
C GLY A 67 13.43 10.60 -9.13
N GLU A 68 14.62 11.09 -9.46
CA GLU A 68 15.87 10.53 -8.96
C GLU A 68 16.65 11.56 -8.09
N PRO A 69 16.88 11.31 -6.78
CA PRO A 69 17.51 12.29 -5.88
C PRO A 69 18.93 12.68 -6.29
N THR A 70 19.69 11.76 -6.89
CA THR A 70 21.06 12.03 -7.36
C THR A 70 21.12 13.06 -8.48
N LEU A 71 19.98 13.35 -9.14
CA LEU A 71 19.89 14.43 -10.12
C LEU A 71 19.75 15.81 -9.47
N SER A 72 19.42 15.91 -8.18
CA SER A 72 19.41 17.20 -7.50
C SER A 72 20.84 17.68 -7.24
N PRO A 73 21.25 18.89 -7.66
CA PRO A 73 22.60 19.39 -7.41
C PRO A 73 22.88 19.67 -5.92
N HIS A 74 21.91 19.44 -5.03
CA HIS A 74 21.99 19.80 -3.63
C HIS A 74 21.97 18.58 -2.69
N TRP A 75 21.76 17.35 -3.20
CA TRP A 75 21.55 16.17 -2.35
C TRP A 75 22.68 15.96 -1.33
N GLN A 76 23.94 16.16 -1.73
CA GLN A 76 25.11 16.02 -0.85
C GLN A 76 25.08 17.02 0.31
N ALA A 77 24.73 18.28 0.03
CA ALA A 77 24.66 19.32 1.05
C ALA A 77 23.52 19.06 2.05
N ILE A 78 22.38 18.53 1.57
CA ILE A 78 21.23 18.19 2.42
C ILE A 78 21.55 16.98 3.30
N ALA A 79 22.16 15.93 2.72
CA ALA A 79 22.61 14.75 3.45
C ALA A 79 23.63 15.14 4.54
N ALA A 80 24.68 15.87 4.18
CA ALA A 80 25.72 16.28 5.12
C ALA A 80 25.19 17.16 6.27
N GLU A 81 24.28 18.10 5.99
CA GLU A 81 23.68 18.93 7.03
C GLU A 81 22.80 18.10 7.98
N GLY A 82 22.00 17.17 7.46
CA GLY A 82 21.16 16.30 8.29
C GLY A 82 22.00 15.38 9.19
N ALA A 83 23.02 14.73 8.62
CA ALA A 83 23.95 13.89 9.37
C ALA A 83 24.68 14.69 10.47
N ARG A 84 25.14 15.91 10.15
CA ARG A 84 25.78 16.81 11.13
C ARG A 84 24.86 17.19 12.30
N LEU A 85 23.55 17.23 12.06
CA LEU A 85 22.54 17.52 13.08
C LEU A 85 22.10 16.28 13.86
N GLY A 86 22.69 15.11 13.60
CA GLY A 86 22.32 13.85 14.25
C GLY A 86 21.06 13.20 13.68
N VAL A 87 20.56 13.67 12.53
CA VAL A 87 19.44 13.03 11.83
C VAL A 87 19.97 11.89 10.98
N ARG A 88 19.35 10.71 11.08
CA ARG A 88 19.70 9.56 10.24
C ARG A 88 19.29 9.85 8.80
N MET A 89 20.27 9.95 7.89
CA MET A 89 20.02 10.32 6.50
C MET A 89 20.05 9.08 5.61
N ASN A 90 18.97 8.80 4.90
CA ASN A 90 18.88 7.68 3.96
C ASN A 90 18.64 8.21 2.54
N MET A 91 18.94 7.42 1.51
CA MET A 91 18.57 7.76 0.13
C MET A 91 18.00 6.56 -0.60
N ILE A 92 16.92 6.77 -1.36
CA ILE A 92 16.39 5.77 -2.31
C ILE A 92 16.77 6.20 -3.73
N THR A 93 17.54 5.39 -4.44
CA THR A 93 17.99 5.67 -5.81
C THR A 93 17.50 4.60 -6.80
N ASN A 94 17.26 5.02 -8.04
CA ASN A 94 16.92 4.14 -9.16
C ASN A 94 18.12 3.40 -9.75
N SER A 95 19.34 3.66 -9.24
CA SER A 95 20.58 2.96 -9.61
C SER A 95 21.06 3.15 -11.05
N VAL A 96 20.48 4.07 -11.84
CA VAL A 96 20.98 4.37 -13.19
C VAL A 96 22.41 4.93 -13.14
N GLY A 97 22.69 5.75 -12.12
CA GLY A 97 24.00 6.33 -11.83
C GLY A 97 24.89 5.45 -10.95
N ALA A 98 24.59 4.15 -10.85
CA ALA A 98 25.37 3.19 -10.08
C ALA A 98 26.86 3.29 -10.44
N SER A 99 27.68 3.63 -9.45
CA SER A 99 29.12 3.79 -9.61
C SER A 99 29.79 3.73 -8.24
N LYS A 100 31.08 3.38 -8.23
CA LYS A 100 31.91 3.46 -7.02
C LYS A 100 31.93 4.87 -6.43
N GLU A 101 31.90 5.88 -7.30
CA GLU A 101 31.90 7.28 -6.88
C GLU A 101 30.61 7.65 -6.15
N LEU A 102 29.44 7.16 -6.60
CA LEU A 102 28.18 7.40 -5.88
C LEU A 102 28.22 6.81 -4.47
N VAL A 103 28.70 5.58 -4.31
CA VAL A 103 28.79 4.91 -3.00
C VAL A 103 29.77 5.65 -2.08
N ARG A 104 30.95 6.03 -2.60
CA ARG A 104 31.92 6.84 -1.86
C ARG A 104 31.34 8.18 -1.41
N GLN A 105 30.65 8.89 -2.32
CA GLN A 105 29.99 10.16 -1.99
C GLN A 105 28.90 9.97 -0.93
N ALA A 106 28.13 8.88 -1.00
CA ALA A 106 27.13 8.55 0.01
C ALA A 106 27.78 8.35 1.40
N CYS A 107 28.91 7.64 1.48
CA CYS A 107 29.69 7.50 2.71
C CYS A 107 30.22 8.86 3.20
N ASP A 108 30.84 9.64 2.31
CA ASP A 108 31.50 10.91 2.64
C ASP A 108 30.54 11.95 3.23
N VAL A 109 29.28 11.96 2.78
CA VAL A 109 28.25 12.88 3.31
C VAL A 109 27.48 12.33 4.52
N GLY A 110 27.83 11.12 4.97
CA GLY A 110 27.22 10.50 6.15
C GLY A 110 25.82 9.92 5.92
N LEU A 111 25.51 9.40 4.73
CA LEU A 111 24.30 8.59 4.57
C LEU A 111 24.41 7.31 5.40
N ALA A 112 23.34 6.98 6.11
CA ALA A 112 23.24 5.78 6.95
C ALA A 112 22.91 4.52 6.13
N ASN A 113 22.27 4.66 4.97
CA ASN A 113 22.06 3.58 4.01
C ASN A 113 21.60 4.09 2.64
N LEU A 114 21.70 3.21 1.65
CA LEU A 114 21.04 3.30 0.36
C LEU A 114 19.87 2.30 0.27
N GLY A 115 18.78 2.73 -0.35
CA GLY A 115 17.70 1.88 -0.82
C GLY A 115 17.75 1.78 -2.34
N VAL A 116 17.88 0.56 -2.86
CA VAL A 116 17.83 0.30 -4.29
C VAL A 116 16.53 -0.40 -4.63
N SER A 117 16.03 -0.16 -5.83
CA SER A 117 14.82 -0.85 -6.27
C SER A 117 15.15 -2.14 -6.99
N VAL A 118 14.39 -3.21 -6.72
CA VAL A 118 14.48 -4.50 -7.41
C VAL A 118 13.06 -5.00 -7.68
N ASP A 119 12.48 -4.63 -8.82
CA ASP A 119 11.07 -4.94 -9.15
C ASP A 119 10.86 -6.17 -10.02
N GLY A 120 11.80 -7.10 -10.03
CA GLY A 120 11.79 -8.28 -10.90
C GLY A 120 13.17 -8.91 -10.99
N LEU A 121 13.23 -10.07 -11.63
CA LEU A 121 14.45 -10.53 -12.30
C LEU A 121 14.75 -9.61 -13.50
N ARG A 122 15.88 -9.84 -14.16
CA ARG A 122 16.39 -9.00 -15.24
C ARG A 122 15.34 -8.48 -16.21
N ASP A 123 14.60 -9.38 -16.85
CA ASP A 123 13.67 -9.02 -17.92
C ASP A 123 12.52 -8.16 -17.40
N GLU A 124 11.92 -8.55 -16.28
CA GLU A 124 10.80 -7.83 -15.67
C GLU A 124 11.25 -6.49 -15.08
N HIS A 125 12.38 -6.47 -14.39
CA HIS A 125 12.97 -5.27 -13.81
C HIS A 125 13.24 -4.22 -14.89
N ASP A 126 13.96 -4.60 -15.94
CA ASP A 126 14.34 -3.69 -17.02
C ASP A 126 13.11 -3.20 -17.79
N ARG A 127 12.13 -4.09 -18.03
CA ARG A 127 10.86 -3.76 -18.70
C ARG A 127 10.07 -2.73 -17.91
N VAL A 128 9.81 -2.99 -16.62
CA VAL A 128 8.96 -2.11 -15.82
C VAL A 128 9.64 -0.77 -15.50
N ARG A 129 10.98 -0.75 -15.46
CA ARG A 129 11.79 0.46 -15.24
C ARG A 129 12.06 1.25 -16.52
N GLY A 130 11.90 0.62 -17.69
CA GLY A 130 12.07 1.23 -19.00
C GLY A 130 13.52 1.43 -19.43
N LEU A 131 14.45 0.60 -18.91
CA LEU A 131 15.87 0.69 -19.24
C LEU A 131 16.52 -0.72 -19.28
N PRO A 132 16.90 -1.23 -20.46
CA PRO A 132 17.65 -2.47 -20.59
C PRO A 132 19.01 -2.43 -19.88
N GLY A 133 19.36 -3.51 -19.20
CA GLY A 133 20.60 -3.67 -18.42
C GLY A 133 20.57 -2.97 -17.05
N LEU A 134 19.43 -2.46 -16.58
CA LEU A 134 19.35 -1.79 -15.30
C LEU A 134 19.48 -2.77 -14.14
N PHE A 135 18.92 -3.97 -14.25
CA PHE A 135 19.04 -5.01 -13.23
C PHE A 135 20.50 -5.30 -12.86
N ASP A 136 21.40 -5.44 -13.85
CA ASP A 136 22.83 -5.64 -13.58
C ASP A 136 23.43 -4.47 -12.81
N ARG A 137 23.11 -3.24 -13.21
CA ARG A 137 23.63 -2.04 -12.53
C ARG A 137 23.17 -1.97 -11.09
N VAL A 138 21.94 -2.41 -10.80
CA VAL A 138 21.44 -2.51 -9.42
C VAL A 138 22.25 -3.54 -8.63
N MET A 139 22.48 -4.73 -9.18
CA MET A 139 23.25 -5.77 -8.51
C MET A 139 24.72 -5.36 -8.31
N GLU A 140 25.34 -4.71 -9.30
CA GLU A 140 26.68 -4.14 -9.20
C GLU A 140 26.77 -3.06 -8.12
N LEU A 141 25.74 -2.21 -7.99
CA LEU A 141 25.67 -1.22 -6.92
C LEU A 141 25.59 -1.87 -5.54
N ILE A 142 24.79 -2.93 -5.39
CA ILE A 142 24.68 -3.70 -4.15
C ILE A 142 26.04 -4.30 -3.77
N ASP A 143 26.72 -4.94 -4.73
CA ASP A 143 28.03 -5.54 -4.51
C ASP A 143 29.09 -4.46 -4.15
N GLN A 144 29.03 -3.28 -4.78
CA GLN A 144 29.91 -2.17 -4.45
C GLN A 144 29.63 -1.59 -3.06
N CYS A 145 28.36 -1.50 -2.65
CA CYS A 145 27.98 -1.08 -1.30
C CYS A 145 28.60 -2.01 -0.23
N ALA A 146 28.64 -3.32 -0.49
CA ALA A 146 29.30 -4.28 0.40
C ALA A 146 30.81 -4.02 0.52
N VAL A 147 31.49 -3.69 -0.58
CA VAL A 147 32.93 -3.36 -0.59
C VAL A 147 33.23 -2.10 0.23
N ASP A 148 32.44 -1.05 0.06
CA ASP A 148 32.64 0.24 0.73
C ASP A 148 31.98 0.32 2.11
N LYS A 149 31.38 -0.78 2.59
CA LYS A 149 30.64 -0.88 3.86
C LYS A 149 29.49 0.13 3.98
N MET A 150 28.86 0.48 2.85
CA MET A 150 27.61 1.23 2.81
C MET A 150 26.45 0.27 2.99
N PRO A 151 25.63 0.37 4.04
CA PRO A 151 24.47 -0.51 4.16
C PRO A 151 23.49 -0.26 3.02
N VAL A 152 23.07 -1.35 2.36
CA VAL A 152 22.11 -1.30 1.25
C VAL A 152 20.92 -2.22 1.50
N GLY A 153 19.73 -1.68 1.28
CA GLY A 153 18.46 -2.40 1.33
C GLY A 153 17.78 -2.45 -0.04
N ALA A 154 16.95 -3.45 -0.28
CA ALA A 154 16.15 -3.55 -1.51
C ALA A 154 14.69 -3.12 -1.31
N ILE A 155 14.08 -2.54 -2.32
CA ILE A 155 12.66 -2.15 -2.33
C ILE A 155 12.01 -2.75 -3.57
N THR A 156 10.88 -3.44 -3.39
CA THR A 156 10.08 -3.98 -4.49
C THR A 156 8.67 -3.42 -4.44
N THR A 157 8.26 -2.79 -5.54
CA THR A 157 6.86 -2.48 -5.82
C THR A 157 6.22 -3.69 -6.49
N ILE A 158 5.36 -4.39 -5.76
CA ILE A 158 4.65 -5.57 -6.21
C ILE A 158 3.60 -5.14 -7.24
N THR A 159 3.72 -5.69 -8.44
CA THR A 159 2.77 -5.61 -9.55
C THR A 159 2.35 -7.04 -9.92
N ARG A 160 1.34 -7.18 -10.77
CA ARG A 160 1.00 -8.49 -11.34
C ARG A 160 2.15 -9.08 -12.17
N GLY A 161 2.96 -8.24 -12.81
CA GLY A 161 4.12 -8.66 -13.60
C GLY A 161 5.22 -9.37 -12.78
N ASN A 162 5.45 -8.94 -11.54
CA ASN A 162 6.53 -9.49 -10.70
C ASN A 162 6.07 -10.35 -9.52
N LEU A 163 4.76 -10.50 -9.28
CA LEU A 163 4.24 -11.26 -8.14
C LEU A 163 4.76 -12.70 -8.10
N ARG A 164 4.91 -13.34 -9.27
CA ARG A 164 5.44 -14.71 -9.37
C ARG A 164 6.95 -14.79 -9.21
N GLU A 165 7.66 -13.67 -9.26
CA GLU A 165 9.11 -13.60 -9.14
C GLU A 165 9.59 -13.28 -7.73
N LEU A 166 8.70 -12.96 -6.77
CA LEU A 166 9.10 -12.57 -5.42
C LEU A 166 10.05 -13.58 -4.76
N GLU A 167 9.83 -14.87 -4.97
CA GLU A 167 10.69 -15.91 -4.41
C GLU A 167 12.08 -15.96 -5.07
N ALA A 168 12.15 -15.70 -6.37
CA ALA A 168 13.43 -15.60 -7.07
C ALA A 168 14.18 -14.30 -6.73
N ILE A 169 13.46 -13.18 -6.59
CA ILE A 169 14.02 -11.91 -6.10
C ILE A 169 14.59 -12.10 -4.70
N HIS A 170 13.84 -12.73 -3.79
CA HIS A 170 14.33 -13.09 -2.46
C HIS A 170 15.69 -13.78 -2.52
N ASP A 171 15.81 -14.82 -3.34
CA ASP A 171 17.05 -15.60 -3.44
C ASP A 171 18.22 -14.79 -4.04
N GLN A 172 17.96 -13.79 -4.87
CA GLN A 172 18.98 -12.83 -5.32
C GLN A 172 19.43 -11.88 -4.21
N LEU A 173 18.58 -11.58 -3.23
CA LEU A 173 18.85 -10.59 -2.20
C LEU A 173 19.49 -11.17 -0.93
N VAL A 174 19.26 -12.44 -0.63
CA VAL A 174 19.81 -13.10 0.57
C VAL A 174 21.34 -12.95 0.62
N GLY A 175 21.82 -12.43 1.74
CA GLY A 175 23.26 -12.22 1.99
C GLY A 175 23.87 -11.01 1.28
N ARG A 176 23.11 -10.29 0.45
CA ARG A 176 23.59 -9.09 -0.27
C ARG A 176 23.06 -7.78 0.29
N VAL A 177 21.87 -7.79 0.86
CA VAL A 177 21.22 -6.60 1.44
C VAL A 177 20.87 -6.85 2.91
N PHE A 178 20.84 -5.80 3.73
CA PHE A 178 20.49 -5.95 5.15
C PHE A 178 18.98 -6.08 5.39
N GLY A 179 18.15 -5.70 4.40
CA GLY A 179 16.71 -5.82 4.48
C GLY A 179 16.04 -5.64 3.11
N TRP A 180 14.77 -6.04 3.05
CA TRP A 180 13.95 -5.98 1.85
C TRP A 180 12.55 -5.45 2.16
N GLN A 181 12.22 -4.29 1.60
CA GLN A 181 10.90 -3.67 1.72
C GLN A 181 9.99 -4.09 0.58
N LEU A 182 8.79 -4.54 0.91
CA LEU A 182 7.73 -4.90 -0.03
C LEU A 182 6.55 -3.93 0.07
N GLN A 183 6.12 -3.39 -1.06
CA GLN A 183 4.96 -2.49 -1.16
C GLN A 183 4.10 -2.85 -2.36
N ILE A 184 2.79 -2.61 -2.29
CA ILE A 184 1.91 -2.84 -3.45
C ILE A 184 1.95 -1.62 -4.39
N GLY A 185 1.93 -1.84 -5.70
CA GLY A 185 1.72 -0.77 -6.67
C GLY A 185 0.31 -0.18 -6.57
N ALA A 186 0.20 1.07 -6.13
CA ALA A 186 -1.08 1.79 -6.11
C ALA A 186 -1.44 2.29 -7.52
N ALA A 187 -2.73 2.25 -7.89
CA ALA A 187 -3.23 2.76 -9.17
C ALA A 187 -3.12 4.30 -9.22
N MET A 188 -1.91 4.81 -9.40
CA MET A 188 -1.58 6.23 -9.47
C MET A 188 -0.39 6.47 -10.40
N GLY A 189 -0.19 7.73 -10.82
CA GLY A 189 0.91 8.10 -11.69
C GLY A 189 0.90 7.33 -13.01
N SER A 190 2.03 6.75 -13.40
CA SER A 190 2.16 5.92 -14.61
C SER A 190 1.44 4.58 -14.50
N LEU A 191 1.19 4.07 -13.30
CA LEU A 191 0.55 2.75 -13.15
C LEU A 191 -0.93 2.78 -13.59
N LEU A 192 -1.57 3.96 -13.57
CA LEU A 192 -2.91 4.17 -14.14
C LEU A 192 -2.97 3.81 -15.63
N ASP A 193 -1.88 4.03 -16.36
CA ASP A 193 -1.80 3.72 -17.80
C ASP A 193 -1.50 2.24 -18.05
N ASN A 194 -1.08 1.50 -17.01
CA ASN A 194 -0.62 0.11 -17.09
C ASN A 194 -1.55 -0.83 -16.30
N VAL A 195 -2.83 -0.83 -16.67
CA VAL A 195 -3.90 -1.55 -15.94
C VAL A 195 -3.63 -3.05 -15.77
N SER A 196 -2.98 -3.69 -16.73
CA SER A 196 -2.64 -5.12 -16.65
C SER A 196 -1.64 -5.45 -15.53
N GLU A 197 -0.85 -4.46 -15.10
CA GLU A 197 0.17 -4.59 -14.04
C GLU A 197 -0.40 -4.33 -12.64
N GLN A 198 -1.57 -3.68 -12.55
CA GLN A 198 -2.16 -3.30 -11.27
C GLN A 198 -2.57 -4.55 -10.48
N ILE A 199 -2.12 -4.63 -9.23
CA ILE A 199 -2.64 -5.61 -8.27
C ILE A 199 -4.14 -5.34 -8.09
N ARG A 200 -4.93 -6.40 -8.15
CA ARG A 200 -6.36 -6.35 -7.87
C ARG A 200 -6.64 -6.77 -6.42
N PRO A 201 -7.78 -6.37 -5.83
CA PRO A 201 -8.11 -6.80 -4.47
C PRO A 201 -8.02 -8.31 -4.26
N GLU A 202 -8.52 -9.12 -5.21
CA GLU A 202 -8.47 -10.57 -5.15
C GLU A 202 -7.05 -11.15 -5.17
N ASP A 203 -6.10 -10.45 -5.78
CA ASP A 203 -4.68 -10.88 -5.83
C ASP A 203 -4.08 -10.89 -4.41
N LEU A 204 -4.67 -10.19 -3.42
CA LEU A 204 -4.23 -10.23 -2.02
C LEU A 204 -4.32 -11.61 -1.38
N LEU A 205 -5.22 -12.48 -1.88
CA LEU A 205 -5.30 -13.88 -1.45
C LEU A 205 -4.04 -14.68 -1.80
N GLU A 206 -3.20 -14.15 -2.69
CA GLU A 206 -1.91 -14.70 -3.04
C GLU A 206 -0.75 -13.88 -2.48
N VAL A 207 -0.80 -12.55 -2.64
CA VAL A 207 0.28 -11.63 -2.23
C VAL A 207 0.61 -11.82 -0.75
N ILE A 208 -0.39 -11.80 0.14
CA ILE A 208 -0.13 -11.81 1.58
C ILE A 208 0.42 -13.16 2.06
N PRO A 209 -0.14 -14.33 1.67
CA PRO A 209 0.49 -15.61 1.98
C PRO A 209 1.90 -15.76 1.39
N ALA A 210 2.15 -15.26 0.17
CA ALA A 210 3.48 -15.32 -0.44
C ALA A 210 4.50 -14.54 0.39
N ILE A 211 4.16 -13.32 0.81
CA ILE A 211 5.01 -12.51 1.70
C ILE A 211 5.25 -13.22 3.03
N ALA A 212 4.21 -13.77 3.66
CA ALA A 212 4.32 -14.48 4.94
C ALA A 212 5.29 -15.68 4.82
N ARG A 213 5.19 -16.48 3.76
CA ARG A 213 6.13 -17.59 3.50
C ARG A 213 7.56 -17.12 3.36
N LEU A 214 7.80 -15.99 2.68
CA LEU A 214 9.15 -15.44 2.52
C LEU A 214 9.72 -14.95 3.85
N ILE A 215 8.89 -14.33 4.70
CA ILE A 215 9.28 -13.92 6.06
C ILE A 215 9.64 -15.15 6.90
N ASP A 216 8.84 -16.21 6.83
CA ASP A 216 9.05 -17.45 7.60
C ASP A 216 10.35 -18.18 7.23
N LYS A 217 10.93 -17.93 6.05
CA LYS A 217 12.26 -18.43 5.69
C LYS A 217 13.36 -17.87 6.59
N LYS A 218 13.18 -16.68 7.18
CA LYS A 218 14.13 -16.01 8.10
C LYS A 218 15.56 -15.87 7.53
N ARG A 219 15.69 -15.65 6.21
CA ARG A 219 16.99 -15.50 5.52
C ARG A 219 17.39 -14.05 5.27
N ILE A 220 16.42 -13.14 5.31
CA ILE A 220 16.57 -11.70 5.10
C ILE A 220 15.46 -11.00 5.91
N ASP A 221 15.74 -9.81 6.43
CA ASP A 221 14.73 -9.01 7.13
C ASP A 221 13.75 -8.37 6.13
N ILE A 222 12.58 -9.00 5.97
CA ILE A 222 11.53 -8.51 5.08
C ILE A 222 10.57 -7.62 5.85
N ARG A 223 10.33 -6.42 5.32
CA ARG A 223 9.39 -5.46 5.90
C ARG A 223 8.31 -5.12 4.89
N VAL A 224 7.06 -5.12 5.32
CA VAL A 224 5.94 -4.66 4.49
C VAL A 224 5.69 -3.18 4.71
N ALA A 225 5.44 -2.45 3.63
CA ALA A 225 5.06 -1.05 3.69
C ALA A 225 3.62 -0.89 4.21
N ASP A 226 3.26 0.36 4.55
CA ASP A 226 1.96 0.72 5.11
C ASP A 226 0.78 0.28 4.24
N ASN A 227 0.98 0.09 2.93
CA ASN A 227 -0.06 -0.29 1.97
C ASN A 227 -0.28 -1.80 1.79
N VAL A 228 0.26 -2.65 2.68
CA VAL A 228 0.20 -4.12 2.57
C VAL A 228 -0.46 -4.77 3.79
N GLY A 229 -1.47 -5.60 3.53
CA GLY A 229 -2.06 -6.54 4.50
C GLY A 229 -3.39 -6.07 5.10
N TYR A 230 -3.35 -5.77 6.40
CA TYR A 230 -4.47 -5.48 7.31
C TYR A 230 -5.29 -6.69 7.75
N TYR A 231 -4.91 -7.19 8.93
CA TYR A 231 -5.60 -8.22 9.71
C TYR A 231 -5.74 -9.56 8.97
N GLY A 232 -6.29 -10.55 9.67
CA GLY A 232 -6.35 -11.94 9.19
C GLY A 232 -5.17 -12.81 9.67
N PRO A 233 -5.11 -14.08 9.24
CA PRO A 233 -4.21 -15.10 9.80
C PRO A 233 -2.71 -14.77 9.70
N PHE A 234 -2.30 -13.99 8.69
CA PHE A 234 -0.89 -13.68 8.45
C PHE A 234 -0.42 -12.38 9.11
N GLU A 235 -1.30 -11.63 9.77
CA GLU A 235 -1.03 -10.29 10.27
C GLU A 235 0.20 -10.25 11.20
N LYS A 236 0.24 -11.16 12.19
CA LYS A 236 1.35 -11.25 13.16
C LYS A 236 2.68 -11.67 12.51
N THR A 237 2.63 -12.38 11.38
CA THR A 237 3.82 -12.79 10.63
C THR A 237 4.35 -11.62 9.82
N ILE A 238 3.48 -10.91 9.09
CA ILE A 238 3.90 -9.81 8.22
C ILE A 238 4.20 -8.51 8.98
N ARG A 239 3.69 -8.36 10.22
CA ARG A 239 3.85 -7.15 11.04
C ARG A 239 4.86 -7.39 12.18
N HIS A 240 6.05 -6.84 12.03
CA HIS A 240 7.15 -7.03 12.98
C HIS A 240 6.95 -6.24 14.29
N ALA A 241 7.48 -6.75 15.41
CA ALA A 241 7.37 -6.11 16.73
C ALA A 241 8.03 -4.72 16.81
N ARG A 242 9.17 -4.55 16.11
CA ARG A 242 9.90 -3.27 16.03
C ARG A 242 9.10 -2.16 15.34
N THR A 243 8.16 -2.55 14.49
CA THR A 243 7.42 -1.61 13.67
C THR A 243 5.99 -1.44 14.21
N SER A 244 5.40 -2.49 14.79
CA SER A 244 4.20 -2.39 15.63
C SER A 244 4.38 -3.17 16.93
N PRO A 245 4.25 -2.54 18.11
CA PRO A 245 4.43 -3.20 19.40
C PRO A 245 3.44 -4.35 19.61
N THR A 246 2.24 -4.25 19.02
CA THR A 246 1.22 -5.29 19.10
C THR A 246 1.33 -6.31 17.98
N ARG A 247 2.27 -6.16 17.02
CA ARG A 247 2.36 -6.96 15.79
C ARG A 247 1.06 -6.97 14.96
N HIS A 248 0.32 -5.86 15.00
CA HIS A 248 -0.82 -5.62 14.11
C HIS A 248 -0.78 -4.20 13.57
N TRP A 249 -1.46 -3.94 12.47
CA TRP A 249 -1.68 -2.59 11.98
C TRP A 249 -2.47 -1.77 13.01
N ILE A 250 -1.96 -0.58 13.35
CA ILE A 250 -2.53 0.30 14.39
C ILE A 250 -2.93 1.67 13.84
N GLY A 251 -3.13 1.75 12.52
CA GLY A 251 -3.52 2.96 11.83
C GLY A 251 -2.35 3.70 11.18
N CYS A 252 -2.70 4.60 10.25
CA CYS A 252 -1.74 5.40 9.51
C CYS A 252 -1.14 6.53 10.37
N TYR A 253 0.18 6.70 10.32
CA TYR A 253 0.90 7.75 11.05
C TYR A 253 1.19 9.01 10.24
N ALA A 254 0.66 9.11 9.01
CA ALA A 254 0.87 10.26 8.15
C ALA A 254 0.35 11.54 8.83
N GLY A 255 1.22 12.54 8.99
CA GLY A 255 0.91 13.78 9.70
C GLY A 255 0.86 13.64 11.23
N CYS A 256 1.06 12.46 11.80
CA CYS A 256 1.17 12.25 13.25
C CYS A 256 2.62 12.05 13.69
N ARG A 257 3.33 11.15 13.00
CA ARG A 257 4.77 10.89 13.19
C ARG A 257 5.57 10.94 11.89
N HIS A 258 4.89 10.92 10.75
CA HIS A 258 5.51 10.99 9.44
C HIS A 258 5.16 12.30 8.73
N ILE A 259 6.11 12.84 7.97
CA ILE A 259 5.95 14.04 7.15
C ILE A 259 6.55 13.82 5.75
N GLY A 260 5.89 14.36 4.74
CA GLY A 260 6.36 14.37 3.36
C GLY A 260 6.64 15.80 2.91
N ILE A 261 7.75 16.01 2.22
CA ILE A 261 8.10 17.31 1.63
C ILE A 261 8.32 17.14 0.12
N GLU A 262 7.51 17.83 -0.68
CA GLU A 262 7.62 17.88 -2.14
C GLU A 262 8.77 18.79 -2.58
N SER A 263 9.23 18.61 -3.82
CA SER A 263 10.37 19.35 -4.37
C SER A 263 10.14 20.85 -4.51
N ASP A 264 8.89 21.32 -4.61
CA ASP A 264 8.48 22.73 -4.56
C ASP A 264 8.18 23.24 -3.13
N GLY A 265 8.50 22.45 -2.11
CA GLY A 265 8.29 22.79 -0.71
C GLY A 265 6.90 22.48 -0.18
N GLY A 266 5.99 21.90 -0.97
CA GLY A 266 4.69 21.41 -0.47
C GLY A 266 4.85 20.41 0.67
N VAL A 267 4.14 20.63 1.78
CA VAL A 267 4.22 19.78 2.98
C VAL A 267 2.95 18.94 3.12
N LYS A 268 3.12 17.63 3.32
CA LYS A 268 2.05 16.64 3.47
C LYS A 268 2.35 15.68 4.62
N GLY A 269 1.39 14.87 5.03
CA GLY A 269 1.61 13.83 6.04
C GLY A 269 2.30 12.58 5.48
N CYS A 270 2.24 12.37 4.17
CA CYS A 270 2.88 11.25 3.46
C CYS A 270 3.07 11.67 1.99
N LEU A 271 4.25 11.39 1.42
CA LEU A 271 4.54 11.73 0.01
C LEU A 271 3.71 10.94 -1.00
N SER A 272 3.23 9.75 -0.64
CA SER A 272 2.35 8.95 -1.50
C SER A 272 0.95 9.57 -1.64
N LEU A 273 0.56 10.49 -0.73
CA LEU A 273 -0.68 11.23 -0.88
C LEU A 273 -0.55 12.25 -2.02
N GLN A 274 -1.34 12.02 -3.08
CA GLN A 274 -1.34 12.88 -4.26
C GLN A 274 -1.67 14.34 -3.92
N ALA A 275 -1.00 15.27 -4.60
CA ALA A 275 -0.93 16.69 -4.24
C ALA A 275 -2.26 17.43 -4.19
N SER A 276 -3.26 16.97 -4.94
CA SER A 276 -4.56 17.62 -5.01
C SER A 276 -5.39 17.58 -3.72
N HIS A 277 -5.00 16.78 -2.71
CA HIS A 277 -5.89 16.51 -1.56
C HIS A 277 -5.23 16.54 -0.16
N ALA A 278 -3.92 16.82 -0.04
CA ALA A 278 -3.24 16.64 1.25
C ALA A 278 -2.07 17.60 1.55
N THR A 279 -1.87 18.65 0.73
CA THR A 279 -0.84 19.67 1.00
C THR A 279 -1.35 20.66 2.05
N GLU A 280 -0.69 20.66 3.21
CA GLU A 280 -1.06 21.45 4.38
C GLU A 280 -0.36 22.81 4.43
N GLY A 281 0.71 23.00 3.67
CA GLY A 281 1.50 24.23 3.69
C GLY A 281 2.67 24.16 2.73
N ASN A 282 3.50 25.21 2.73
CA ASN A 282 4.69 25.26 1.90
C ASN A 282 5.90 25.83 2.66
N LEU A 283 6.98 25.05 2.74
CA LEU A 283 8.22 25.37 3.46
C LEU A 283 8.94 26.63 2.94
N MET A 284 8.68 27.05 1.71
CA MET A 284 9.23 28.29 1.16
C MET A 284 8.47 29.54 1.63
N ARG A 285 7.27 29.39 2.21
CA ARG A 285 6.39 30.51 2.58
C ARG A 285 6.23 30.67 4.09
N GLU A 286 6.30 29.58 4.83
CA GLU A 286 6.08 29.53 6.27
C GLU A 286 6.99 28.49 6.92
N SER A 287 7.19 28.59 8.25
CA SER A 287 8.02 27.63 8.96
C SER A 287 7.35 26.26 9.04
N LEU A 288 8.15 25.19 8.98
CA LEU A 288 7.68 23.83 9.11
C LEU A 288 7.01 23.59 10.46
N GLY A 289 7.48 24.26 11.50
CA GLY A 289 6.90 24.19 12.83
C GLY A 289 5.48 24.74 12.88
N ASP A 290 5.20 25.82 12.16
CA ASP A 290 3.85 26.40 12.10
C ASP A 290 2.90 25.51 11.32
N ILE A 291 3.35 24.95 10.18
CA ILE A 291 2.58 23.95 9.42
C ILE A 291 2.27 22.75 10.32
N TRP A 292 3.30 22.22 11.00
CA TRP A 292 3.18 21.00 11.78
C TRP A 292 2.28 21.16 13.01
N ARG A 293 2.30 22.31 13.69
CA ARG A 293 1.50 22.56 14.91
C ARG A 293 0.10 23.12 14.64
N ARG A 294 -0.22 23.49 13.40
CA ARG A 294 -1.53 24.05 13.05
C ARG A 294 -2.65 23.08 13.43
N GLU A 295 -3.67 23.61 14.11
CA GLU A 295 -4.76 22.83 14.72
C GLU A 295 -5.48 21.92 13.72
N ARG A 296 -5.76 22.43 12.52
CA ARG A 296 -6.49 21.71 11.46
C ARG A 296 -5.60 20.99 10.45
N ALA A 297 -4.27 21.10 10.56
CA ALA A 297 -3.39 20.41 9.63
C ALA A 297 -3.45 18.89 9.86
N PHE A 298 -3.36 18.12 8.78
CA PHE A 298 -3.36 16.66 8.79
C PHE A 298 -4.63 16.05 9.41
N ALA A 299 -5.77 16.74 9.25
CA ALA A 299 -7.04 16.37 9.88
C ALA A 299 -7.49 14.94 9.55
N TYR A 300 -7.16 14.43 8.36
CA TYR A 300 -7.44 13.05 7.95
C TYR A 300 -6.92 12.00 8.93
N ASN A 301 -5.84 12.28 9.67
CA ASN A 301 -5.33 11.40 10.72
C ASN A 301 -5.41 12.01 12.13
N ARG A 302 -5.30 13.32 12.29
CA ARG A 302 -5.35 13.96 13.62
C ARG A 302 -6.77 14.17 14.14
N ALA A 303 -7.74 14.29 13.24
CA ALA A 303 -9.15 14.52 13.58
C ALA A 303 -10.08 13.37 13.17
N PHE A 304 -9.53 12.24 12.73
CA PHE A 304 -10.28 11.05 12.28
C PHE A 304 -11.39 10.63 13.24
N SER A 305 -12.50 10.21 12.64
CA SER A 305 -13.65 9.59 13.28
C SER A 305 -14.01 8.28 12.57
N LEU A 306 -14.60 7.34 13.31
CA LEU A 306 -15.20 6.14 12.70
C LEU A 306 -16.25 6.48 11.64
N SER A 307 -16.92 7.62 11.80
CA SER A 307 -17.86 8.15 10.82
C SER A 307 -17.23 8.56 9.50
N ASP A 308 -15.89 8.53 9.36
CA ASP A 308 -15.18 8.75 8.09
C ASP A 308 -15.07 7.47 7.26
N LEU A 309 -15.29 6.31 7.88
CA LEU A 309 -15.25 5.01 7.21
C LEU A 309 -16.60 4.68 6.54
N GLY A 310 -16.53 3.97 5.42
CA GLY A 310 -17.68 3.50 4.65
C GLY A 310 -17.51 2.02 4.28
N GLY A 311 -18.46 1.49 3.50
CA GLY A 311 -18.38 0.11 2.98
C GLY A 311 -18.14 -0.94 4.07
N PHE A 312 -17.25 -1.89 3.78
CA PHE A 312 -16.83 -2.94 4.72
C PHE A 312 -16.20 -2.37 5.99
N CYS A 313 -15.41 -1.31 5.86
CA CYS A 313 -14.70 -0.70 7.00
C CYS A 313 -15.66 -0.09 8.04
N ARG A 314 -16.88 0.31 7.65
CA ARG A 314 -17.85 0.93 8.57
C ARG A 314 -18.32 -0.01 9.67
N THR A 315 -18.46 -1.30 9.34
CA THR A 315 -18.95 -2.34 10.27
C THR A 315 -17.86 -3.33 10.67
N CYS A 316 -16.60 -3.06 10.30
CA CYS A 316 -15.47 -3.94 10.60
C CYS A 316 -15.12 -3.87 12.09
N GLU A 317 -14.95 -5.03 12.73
CA GLU A 317 -14.55 -5.17 14.13
C GLU A 317 -13.23 -4.44 14.44
N TYR A 318 -12.32 -4.34 13.47
CA TYR A 318 -11.02 -3.68 13.64
C TYR A 318 -11.05 -2.18 13.38
N ALA A 319 -12.18 -1.59 12.99
CA ALA A 319 -12.25 -0.22 12.46
C ALA A 319 -11.66 0.84 13.40
N ALA A 320 -11.86 0.69 14.71
CA ALA A 320 -11.39 1.64 15.72
C ALA A 320 -9.85 1.72 15.82
N VAL A 321 -9.17 0.59 15.59
CA VAL A 321 -7.71 0.48 15.64
C VAL A 321 -7.11 0.67 14.25
N CYS A 322 -7.67 0.00 13.24
CA CYS A 322 -7.19 -0.02 11.86
C CYS A 322 -7.32 1.33 11.16
N ARG A 323 -8.45 2.02 11.41
CA ARG A 323 -8.80 3.31 10.80
C ARG A 323 -8.82 3.31 9.27
N GLY A 324 -9.16 2.15 8.69
CA GLY A 324 -9.30 1.99 7.24
C GLY A 324 -8.00 1.71 6.48
N GLY A 325 -6.94 1.25 7.16
CA GLY A 325 -5.67 0.88 6.50
C GLY A 325 -4.87 2.10 6.02
N CYS A 326 -4.11 1.93 4.93
CA CYS A 326 -3.36 3.03 4.33
C CYS A 326 -4.31 4.06 3.72
N LEU A 327 -4.19 5.30 4.20
CA LEU A 327 -4.97 6.43 3.69
C LEU A 327 -4.73 6.67 2.20
N SER A 328 -3.48 6.51 1.73
CA SER A 328 -3.13 6.71 0.33
C SER A 328 -3.89 5.74 -0.57
N MET A 329 -3.92 4.45 -0.23
CA MET A 329 -4.67 3.45 -1.01
C MET A 329 -6.16 3.78 -1.04
N ARG A 330 -6.72 4.15 0.11
CA ARG A 330 -8.13 4.52 0.21
C ARG A 330 -8.49 5.72 -0.67
N VAL A 331 -7.65 6.76 -0.66
CA VAL A 331 -7.85 7.98 -1.47
C VAL A 331 -7.66 7.70 -2.96
N CYS A 332 -6.64 6.93 -3.34
CA CYS A 332 -6.39 6.56 -4.75
C CYS A 332 -7.56 5.79 -5.36
N GLU A 333 -8.20 4.92 -4.59
CA GLU A 333 -9.34 4.11 -5.04
C GLU A 333 -10.70 4.81 -4.86
N GLY A 334 -10.69 6.12 -4.59
CA GLY A 334 -11.92 6.95 -4.47
C GLY A 334 -12.83 6.57 -3.30
N GLY A 335 -12.32 5.82 -2.31
CA GLY A 335 -13.14 5.10 -1.34
C GLY A 335 -13.16 5.69 0.07
N ARG A 336 -14.17 5.29 0.84
CA ARG A 336 -14.20 5.39 2.31
C ARG A 336 -13.85 4.07 3.00
N GLU A 337 -13.59 3.04 2.21
CA GLU A 337 -12.99 1.77 2.61
C GLU A 337 -11.70 1.52 1.82
N ASN A 338 -10.85 0.62 2.32
CA ASN A 338 -9.65 0.21 1.61
C ASN A 338 -9.90 -1.13 0.92
N PRO A 339 -9.97 -1.17 -0.42
CA PRO A 339 -10.22 -2.41 -1.16
C PRO A 339 -9.03 -3.37 -1.06
N PHE A 340 -7.83 -2.86 -0.77
CA PHE A 340 -6.62 -3.64 -0.57
C PHE A 340 -6.41 -4.07 0.89
N CYS A 341 -7.51 -4.47 1.55
CA CYS A 341 -7.49 -5.07 2.87
C CYS A 341 -7.65 -6.58 2.80
N TYR A 342 -6.65 -7.32 3.27
CA TYR A 342 -6.64 -8.78 3.26
C TYR A 342 -7.82 -9.35 4.03
N HIS A 343 -8.08 -8.86 5.25
CA HIS A 343 -9.24 -9.30 6.04
C HIS A 343 -10.56 -9.09 5.30
N ARG A 344 -10.74 -7.95 4.61
CA ARG A 344 -11.92 -7.68 3.77
C ARG A 344 -12.03 -8.69 2.63
N VAL A 345 -10.97 -8.84 1.85
CA VAL A 345 -10.94 -9.71 0.67
C VAL A 345 -11.19 -11.17 1.07
N ALA A 346 -10.53 -11.66 2.11
CA ALA A 346 -10.71 -13.00 2.63
C ALA A 346 -12.15 -13.25 3.14
N THR A 347 -12.72 -12.29 3.87
CA THR A 347 -14.10 -12.39 4.37
C THR A 347 -15.12 -12.46 3.22
N LEU A 348 -15.01 -11.56 2.24
CA LEU A 348 -15.91 -11.55 1.08
C LEU A 348 -15.78 -12.83 0.24
N ALA A 349 -14.56 -13.35 0.07
CA ALA A 349 -14.32 -14.60 -0.64
C ALA A 349 -14.94 -15.80 0.08
N SER A 350 -14.85 -15.87 1.42
CA SER A 350 -15.49 -16.93 2.22
C SER A 350 -17.02 -16.85 2.15
N GLN A 351 -17.61 -15.65 2.23
CA GLN A 351 -19.07 -15.47 2.10
C GLN A 351 -19.59 -15.88 0.72
N ALA A 352 -18.86 -15.57 -0.36
CA ALA A 352 -19.22 -15.99 -1.71
C ALA A 352 -19.24 -17.52 -1.87
N LYS A 353 -18.27 -18.22 -1.26
CA LYS A 353 -18.23 -19.70 -1.23
C LYS A 353 -19.39 -20.28 -0.43
N GLY A 354 -19.72 -19.68 0.71
CA GLY A 354 -20.89 -20.05 1.52
C GLY A 354 -22.18 -19.96 0.70
N ARG A 355 -22.42 -18.83 0.01
CA ARG A 355 -23.61 -18.63 -0.84
C ARG A 355 -23.71 -19.65 -1.98
N ARG A 356 -22.60 -20.08 -2.58
CA ARG A 356 -22.59 -21.16 -3.59
C ARG A 356 -23.00 -22.52 -3.00
N LYS A 357 -22.63 -22.82 -1.74
CA LYS A 357 -23.10 -24.04 -1.05
C LYS A 357 -24.61 -24.02 -0.80
N TRP A 358 -25.21 -22.85 -0.53
CA TRP A 358 -26.65 -22.69 -0.34
C TRP A 358 -27.48 -22.70 -1.64
N HIS A 359 -26.85 -22.54 -2.81
CA HIS A 359 -27.51 -22.65 -4.12
C HIS A 359 -27.52 -24.07 -4.70
N TYR A 360 -27.04 -25.06 -3.93
CA TYR A 360 -27.35 -26.47 -4.21
C TYR A 360 -28.78 -26.76 -3.72
N VAL A 361 -29.77 -26.20 -4.42
CA VAL A 361 -31.12 -26.77 -4.38
C VAL A 361 -30.98 -28.10 -5.11
N PRO A 362 -31.16 -29.27 -4.47
CA PRO A 362 -31.26 -30.49 -5.24
C PRO A 362 -32.41 -30.24 -6.19
N MET A 363 -32.15 -30.29 -7.49
CA MET A 363 -33.22 -30.41 -8.48
C MET A 363 -33.97 -31.67 -8.05
N ALA A 364 -35.07 -31.49 -7.32
CA ALA A 364 -35.96 -32.56 -6.98
C ALA A 364 -36.35 -33.16 -8.31
N ILE A 365 -35.89 -34.38 -8.54
CA ILE A 365 -36.43 -35.25 -9.57
C ILE A 365 -37.93 -35.31 -9.25
N ALA A 366 -38.72 -34.51 -9.94
CA ALA A 366 -40.16 -34.60 -9.89
C ALA A 366 -40.51 -35.95 -10.53
N PRO A 367 -41.00 -36.95 -9.79
CA PRO A 367 -41.44 -38.19 -10.39
C PRO A 367 -42.76 -37.91 -11.09
N ALA A 368 -42.79 -38.05 -12.42
CA ALA A 368 -43.91 -38.59 -13.19
C ALA A 368 -45.35 -38.24 -12.74
N ALA A 369 -45.66 -36.95 -12.54
CA ALA A 369 -47.01 -36.50 -12.19
C ALA A 369 -47.57 -35.36 -13.07
N VAL A 370 -47.04 -35.18 -14.30
CA VAL A 370 -47.63 -34.30 -15.32
C VAL A 370 -47.63 -35.00 -16.70
N LEU A 371 -47.99 -36.28 -16.72
CA LEU A 371 -48.19 -37.06 -17.95
C LEU A 371 -49.61 -37.66 -18.05
N ALA A 372 -50.59 -37.03 -17.40
CA ALA A 372 -51.97 -37.49 -17.43
C ALA A 372 -53.00 -36.36 -17.30
N SER A 373 -52.93 -35.33 -18.17
CA SER A 373 -54.04 -34.36 -18.24
C SER A 373 -54.21 -33.59 -19.56
N MET A 374 -53.55 -33.95 -20.67
CA MET A 374 -53.88 -33.38 -21.99
C MET A 374 -53.79 -34.44 -23.08
N GLY A 375 -54.79 -35.32 -23.12
CA GLY A 375 -55.23 -35.94 -24.36
C GLY A 375 -56.15 -34.97 -25.12
N LEU A 376 -56.21 -35.15 -26.46
CA LEU A 376 -56.79 -34.29 -27.52
C LEU A 376 -55.72 -33.34 -28.10
N GLY A 377 -55.24 -33.43 -29.35
CA GLY A 377 -55.70 -34.15 -30.55
C GLY A 377 -55.64 -33.17 -31.75
N CYS A 378 -55.08 -33.64 -32.88
CA CYS A 378 -54.97 -32.98 -34.20
C CYS A 378 -53.96 -31.82 -34.31
N ASP A 379 -53.25 -31.58 -35.42
CA ASP A 379 -52.98 -32.27 -36.69
C ASP A 379 -51.91 -31.42 -37.40
N GLY A 380 -51.02 -32.04 -38.18
CA GLY A 380 -50.67 -31.51 -39.49
C GLY A 380 -49.54 -30.48 -39.62
N SER A 381 -48.46 -30.96 -40.23
CA SER A 381 -47.56 -30.29 -41.19
C SER A 381 -46.20 -29.75 -40.72
N GLN A 382 -45.23 -30.14 -41.55
CA GLN A 382 -43.78 -30.09 -41.47
C GLN A 382 -43.23 -28.71 -41.92
N HIS A 383 -42.05 -28.30 -41.44
CA HIS A 383 -40.81 -28.21 -42.26
C HIS A 383 -39.64 -27.50 -41.55
N GLU A 384 -38.47 -28.16 -41.61
CA GLU A 384 -37.07 -27.68 -41.82
C GLU A 384 -36.46 -26.65 -40.82
N ALA A 385 -35.41 -26.95 -40.04
CA ALA A 385 -34.05 -27.46 -40.31
C ALA A 385 -33.02 -26.41 -40.80
N ALA A 386 -32.25 -25.91 -39.82
CA ALA A 386 -30.80 -25.65 -39.82
C ALA A 386 -30.15 -24.49 -40.62
N ASN A 387 -29.03 -24.04 -40.01
CA ASN A 387 -27.86 -23.31 -40.56
C ASN A 387 -27.96 -21.78 -40.68
N PHE A 388 -26.92 -20.96 -40.44
CA PHE A 388 -25.57 -21.08 -39.85
C PHE A 388 -25.00 -19.64 -39.91
N TYR A 389 -24.22 -19.19 -38.92
CA TYR A 389 -23.17 -18.15 -38.95
C TYR A 389 -23.31 -16.89 -39.85
N GLY A 390 -23.13 -15.70 -39.28
CA GLY A 390 -22.45 -14.62 -40.03
C GLY A 390 -22.77 -13.18 -39.64
N ILE A 391 -21.78 -12.54 -39.02
CA ILE A 391 -21.59 -11.11 -38.72
C ILE A 391 -21.92 -10.17 -39.90
N ALA A 392 -22.52 -9.00 -39.63
CA ALA A 392 -22.22 -7.75 -40.34
C ALA A 392 -22.66 -6.48 -39.56
N CYS A 393 -21.71 -5.56 -39.39
CA CYS A 393 -21.92 -4.13 -39.08
C CYS A 393 -22.17 -3.38 -40.42
N PRO A 394 -22.96 -2.29 -40.46
CA PRO A 394 -22.34 -0.96 -40.61
C PRO A 394 -23.08 0.19 -39.90
N GLY A 395 -22.35 1.26 -39.54
CA GLY A 395 -22.92 2.58 -39.18
C GLY A 395 -23.37 3.39 -40.43
N PRO A 396 -23.51 4.74 -40.42
CA PRO A 396 -23.38 5.74 -39.33
C PRO A 396 -24.54 6.80 -39.28
N GLY A 397 -24.57 7.62 -38.22
CA GLY A 397 -25.10 9.00 -38.24
C GLY A 397 -26.56 9.21 -37.80
N CYS A 398 -26.74 10.00 -36.73
CA CYS A 398 -27.52 11.25 -36.74
C CYS A 398 -27.61 11.85 -35.33
N TYR A 399 -26.87 12.93 -35.12
CA TYR A 399 -27.17 13.98 -34.14
C TYR A 399 -28.57 14.55 -34.40
N GLN A 400 -29.38 14.77 -33.36
CA GLN A 400 -30.19 16.00 -33.22
C GLN A 400 -30.49 16.29 -31.74
N HIS A 401 -30.22 17.55 -31.36
CA HIS A 401 -30.58 18.23 -30.12
C HIS A 401 -32.11 18.39 -29.96
N LYS A 402 -32.58 18.45 -28.71
CA LYS A 402 -33.61 19.42 -28.28
C LYS A 402 -33.58 19.66 -26.77
N ASP A 403 -33.78 20.92 -26.43
CA ASP A 403 -33.55 21.58 -25.14
C ASP A 403 -34.63 21.37 -24.06
N ALA A 404 -34.17 21.63 -22.83
CA ALA A 404 -34.83 22.30 -21.69
C ALA A 404 -35.97 21.60 -20.92
N SER A 405 -35.70 21.27 -19.65
CA SER A 405 -36.21 22.03 -18.50
C SER A 405 -35.65 21.48 -17.17
N MET A 406 -35.51 22.38 -16.20
CA MET A 406 -35.02 22.14 -14.85
C MET A 406 -35.94 21.18 -14.08
N ASP A 407 -35.36 20.21 -13.38
CA ASP A 407 -35.83 19.85 -12.04
C ASP A 407 -34.69 19.30 -11.18
N GLN A 408 -34.63 19.78 -9.95
CA GLN A 408 -33.71 19.35 -8.90
C GLN A 408 -34.34 18.12 -8.23
N ASP A 409 -33.66 16.96 -8.24
CA ASP A 409 -33.60 16.01 -7.12
C ASP A 409 -32.87 14.70 -7.52
N ALA A 410 -32.14 14.14 -6.56
CA ALA A 410 -31.54 12.79 -6.53
C ALA A 410 -30.48 12.44 -7.58
N ALA A 411 -29.21 12.67 -7.23
CA ALA A 411 -28.08 11.96 -7.85
C ALA A 411 -28.05 10.50 -7.34
N GLU A 412 -28.71 9.61 -8.07
CA GLU A 412 -28.52 8.16 -7.94
C GLU A 412 -27.09 7.79 -8.37
N ALA A 413 -26.37 7.08 -7.50
CA ALA A 413 -25.10 6.45 -7.84
C ALA A 413 -25.34 5.39 -8.94
N PRO A 414 -24.43 5.23 -9.92
CA PRO A 414 -24.62 4.25 -10.99
C PRO A 414 -24.68 2.83 -10.40
N PRO A 415 -25.46 1.92 -11.02
CA PRO A 415 -25.63 0.57 -10.51
C PRO A 415 -24.29 -0.17 -10.50
N ILE A 416 -24.05 -0.85 -9.39
CA ILE A 416 -22.99 -1.85 -9.22
C ILE A 416 -23.05 -2.79 -10.42
N MET A 417 -21.98 -2.83 -11.24
CA MET A 417 -21.88 -3.81 -12.30
C MET A 417 -21.95 -5.21 -11.69
N ASP A 418 -22.98 -5.96 -12.08
CA ASP A 418 -23.06 -7.40 -11.88
C ASP A 418 -21.86 -8.06 -12.56
N VAL A 419 -20.87 -8.45 -11.77
CA VAL A 419 -19.74 -9.25 -12.26
C VAL A 419 -20.23 -10.69 -12.39
N ALA A 420 -20.82 -10.98 -13.55
CA ALA A 420 -21.06 -12.35 -13.98
C ALA A 420 -19.75 -13.00 -14.47
N LEU A 421 -19.53 -14.23 -13.95
CA LEU A 421 -18.67 -15.31 -14.46
C LEU A 421 -17.15 -15.23 -14.18
N TYR A 422 -16.61 -16.26 -13.53
CA TYR A 422 -15.93 -17.38 -14.20
C TYR A 422 -15.90 -18.63 -13.31
N GLY A 423 -16.12 -19.77 -13.96
CA GLY A 423 -16.09 -21.12 -13.39
C GLY A 423 -14.67 -21.66 -13.23
N GLU A 424 -14.57 -22.66 -12.34
CA GLU A 424 -13.51 -23.67 -12.26
C GLU A 424 -12.06 -23.17 -12.25
N PHE A 425 -11.67 -22.34 -11.28
CA PHE A 425 -10.35 -22.43 -10.65
C PHE A 425 -10.46 -21.86 -9.22
N THR A 426 -10.40 -22.74 -8.22
CA THR A 426 -10.32 -22.35 -6.81
C THR A 426 -8.87 -22.05 -6.45
N PRO A 427 -8.52 -20.83 -5.98
CA PRO A 427 -7.15 -20.49 -5.55
C PRO A 427 -6.56 -21.39 -4.45
N GLN A 428 -7.39 -22.24 -3.84
CA GLN A 428 -6.97 -23.22 -2.85
C GLN A 428 -5.90 -24.20 -3.36
N ASP A 429 -5.89 -24.53 -4.65
CA ASP A 429 -5.10 -25.65 -5.16
C ASP A 429 -3.66 -25.28 -5.54
N ALA A 430 -3.35 -23.99 -5.74
CA ALA A 430 -2.02 -23.57 -6.17
C ALA A 430 -1.03 -23.31 -5.02
N TYR A 431 -1.50 -23.03 -3.80
CA TYR A 431 -0.64 -22.50 -2.73
C TYR A 431 -0.96 -22.95 -1.30
N GLY A 432 -1.81 -23.96 -1.11
CA GLY A 432 -2.06 -24.54 0.22
C GLY A 432 -2.67 -23.55 1.22
N VAL A 433 -3.52 -22.63 0.75
CA VAL A 433 -4.20 -21.62 1.57
C VAL A 433 -5.09 -22.32 2.62
N PRO A 434 -4.82 -22.20 3.94
CA PRO A 434 -5.70 -22.78 4.95
C PRO A 434 -7.09 -22.13 4.93
N PRO A 435 -8.16 -22.84 5.36
CA PRO A 435 -9.50 -22.26 5.43
C PRO A 435 -9.47 -20.99 6.28
N TYR A 436 -9.92 -19.87 5.69
CA TYR A 436 -10.19 -18.66 6.45
C TYR A 436 -11.58 -18.80 7.06
N ASP A 437 -11.62 -19.27 8.31
CA ASP A 437 -12.81 -19.23 9.13
C ASP A 437 -13.07 -17.76 9.46
N ALA A 438 -14.02 -17.16 8.75
CA ALA A 438 -14.55 -15.87 9.16
C ALA A 438 -15.05 -16.02 10.61
N PRO A 439 -14.76 -15.07 11.51
CA PRO A 439 -15.35 -15.09 12.84
C PRO A 439 -16.87 -15.21 12.71
N PRO A 440 -17.53 -15.98 13.60
CA PRO A 440 -18.95 -16.28 13.46
C PRO A 440 -19.75 -14.98 13.33
N ASP A 441 -20.65 -14.94 12.35
CA ASP A 441 -21.59 -13.83 12.14
C ASP A 441 -22.26 -13.50 13.48
N SER A 442 -22.11 -12.27 13.97
CA SER A 442 -22.73 -11.85 15.23
C SER A 442 -24.26 -12.03 15.13
N PRO A 443 -24.89 -12.91 15.92
CA PRO A 443 -26.31 -12.83 16.11
C PRO A 443 -26.57 -11.78 17.20
N ASP A 444 -27.54 -10.91 16.93
CA ASP A 444 -28.30 -10.08 17.86
C ASP A 444 -27.67 -9.71 19.21
N ALA A 445 -27.52 -8.39 19.39
CA ALA A 445 -27.36 -7.76 20.68
C ALA A 445 -28.50 -8.15 21.64
N ALA A 446 -28.29 -9.22 22.40
CA ALA A 446 -28.93 -9.46 23.67
C ALA A 446 -27.83 -9.42 24.73
N ALA A 447 -27.78 -8.32 25.48
CA ALA A 447 -26.95 -8.23 26.67
C ALA A 447 -27.34 -9.35 27.64
N PRO A 448 -26.38 -10.10 28.23
CA PRO A 448 -26.66 -10.83 29.44
C PRO A 448 -26.45 -9.92 30.65
N ASP A 449 -27.44 -9.99 31.52
CA ASP A 449 -27.58 -9.32 32.80
C ASP A 449 -26.34 -9.41 33.70
N ALA A 450 -26.19 -8.36 34.50
CA ALA A 450 -25.34 -8.33 35.67
C ALA A 450 -25.79 -9.37 36.72
N ASP A 451 -24.84 -9.74 37.58
CA ASP A 451 -24.95 -10.58 38.77
C ASP A 451 -24.80 -12.09 38.60
N ALA A 452 -23.56 -12.57 38.80
CA ALA A 452 -23.28 -13.68 39.71
C ALA A 452 -21.79 -13.69 40.13
N ASN A 453 -21.57 -13.65 41.44
CA ASN A 453 -20.30 -13.90 42.14
C ASN A 453 -19.68 -15.26 41.79
N ASP A 454 -18.36 -15.32 41.62
CA ASP A 454 -17.48 -16.24 42.37
C ASP A 454 -16.00 -15.76 42.28
N PRO A 455 -15.17 -15.92 43.34
CA PRO A 455 -13.80 -15.43 43.43
C PRO A 455 -12.77 -16.51 43.01
N ASP A 456 -11.49 -16.15 43.09
CA ASP A 456 -10.30 -16.99 42.95
C ASP A 456 -9.87 -17.42 41.54
N VAL A 457 -9.02 -16.59 40.90
CA VAL A 457 -7.81 -17.12 40.23
C VAL A 457 -6.64 -16.14 40.42
N ASN A 458 -5.55 -16.69 40.95
CA ASN A 458 -4.33 -16.04 41.42
C ASN A 458 -3.58 -15.19 40.40
N GLU A 459 -2.97 -14.14 40.97
CA GLU A 459 -1.96 -13.24 40.44
C GLU A 459 -0.65 -13.98 40.11
N GLU A 460 -0.16 -13.83 38.88
CA GLU A 460 1.28 -13.79 38.59
C GLU A 460 1.54 -12.54 37.74
N GLU A 461 1.91 -11.46 38.44
CA GLU A 461 2.35 -10.21 37.86
C GLU A 461 3.69 -10.42 37.12
N SER A 462 3.67 -10.27 35.79
CA SER A 462 4.85 -9.82 35.05
C SER A 462 4.69 -8.31 34.83
N ALA A 463 5.41 -7.54 35.65
CA ALA A 463 5.45 -6.09 35.55
C ALA A 463 5.97 -5.66 34.17
N VAL A 464 5.08 -5.13 33.35
CA VAL A 464 5.44 -4.35 32.16
C VAL A 464 5.67 -2.93 32.65
N ASP A 465 6.92 -2.48 32.58
CA ASP A 465 7.33 -1.11 32.85
C ASP A 465 6.57 -0.14 31.91
N PRO A 466 5.70 0.75 32.42
CA PRO A 466 4.94 1.70 31.60
C PRO A 466 5.81 2.82 30.99
N ASP A 467 7.07 2.97 31.43
CA ASP A 467 7.99 4.03 30.96
C ASP A 467 9.04 3.52 29.95
N ALA A 468 9.14 2.21 29.73
CA ALA A 468 10.03 1.61 28.73
C ALA A 468 9.38 1.63 27.32
N MET A 469 9.38 2.80 26.67
CA MET A 469 8.96 2.92 25.26
C MET A 469 9.99 2.29 24.32
N PRO A 470 9.63 1.29 23.49
CA PRO A 470 10.56 0.72 22.52
C PRO A 470 10.85 1.73 21.39
N GLU A 471 12.10 1.75 20.93
CA GLU A 471 12.53 2.48 19.75
C GLU A 471 11.67 2.06 18.54
N THR A 472 10.75 2.93 18.14
CA THR A 472 9.87 2.67 16.99
C THR A 472 10.61 3.00 15.70
N GLY A 473 11.21 1.99 15.08
CA GLY A 473 11.79 2.11 13.74
C GLY A 473 10.73 2.59 12.75
N SER A 474 11.05 3.64 11.99
CA SER A 474 10.12 4.22 11.04
C SER A 474 10.08 3.47 9.70
N TRP A 475 9.03 3.73 8.94
CA TRP A 475 8.53 3.02 7.78
C TRP A 475 8.96 3.54 6.39
N TYR A 476 9.86 4.53 6.33
CA TYR A 476 10.53 4.94 5.08
C TYR A 476 12.03 4.91 5.26
N GLY A 477 12.68 3.86 4.75
CA GLY A 477 14.09 3.60 5.00
C GLY A 477 14.25 2.34 5.83
N MET A 478 14.87 1.34 5.23
CA MET A 478 15.33 0.18 5.95
C MET A 478 16.48 0.66 6.85
N ASP A 479 16.40 0.45 8.15
CA ASP A 479 17.54 0.75 9.01
C ASP A 479 18.47 -0.45 9.04
N ALA A 480 19.74 -0.21 8.71
CA ALA A 480 20.80 -1.14 9.04
C ALA A 480 20.80 -1.34 10.56
N PRO A 481 20.96 -2.58 11.06
CA PRO A 481 21.13 -2.81 12.49
C PRO A 481 22.31 -1.96 13.00
N ASP A 482 22.12 -1.27 14.12
CA ASP A 482 23.22 -0.55 14.77
C ASP A 482 24.27 -1.60 15.20
N GLU A 483 25.52 -1.41 14.77
CA GLU A 483 26.64 -2.22 15.26
C GLU A 483 26.90 -1.85 16.73
N SER A 484 26.34 -2.64 17.65
CA SER A 484 26.70 -2.66 19.07
C SER A 484 27.86 -3.60 19.34
#